data_AF-A0A8H7Y906-F1
#
_entry.id   AF-A0A8H7Y906-F1
#
_cell.length_a   1.000
_cell.length_b   1.000
_cell.length_c   1.000
_cell.angle_alpha   90.00
_cell.angle_beta   90.00
_cell.angle_gamma   90.00
#
_symmetry.space_group_name_H-M   'P 1'
#
loop_
_entity.id
_entity.type
_entity.pdbx_description
1 polymer ?
#
loop_
_entity_poly.entity_id
_entity_poly.type
_entity_poly.pdbx_seq_one_letter_code
_entity_poly.pdbx_strand_id
1 'polypeptide(L)'
;MPSLLATAGAKADLSQYNEEVECSDERDGWETIVMDGHTYGVRTSGMDEKGQAFETLVIYCSTLGPRFAPFLGPTLEVMLPCLRFYFHEGVREACVMLVPMLLACGKQSGTLTNQMVAFHQLITCINTEHDATFLASLYKYFTESLRVIGGPEALSQQFHGAVMEATKRQLHAIADRRKVRAARVNGTGGPMSMSMGMGEYDRDEMALVEEIEDFALEDVGKMLMCFDPNHPLLVAVAGMRDLGFNTYDSDEDGEEEE
;
A
#
# COMPACT_ATOMS: atom_id res chain seq x y z
N MET A 1 -26.26 5.24 7.94
CA MET A 1 -25.22 4.30 8.42
C MET A 1 -25.51 2.86 8.00
N PRO A 2 -26.66 2.24 8.31
CA PRO A 2 -26.92 0.84 7.91
C PRO A 2 -26.87 0.61 6.39
N SER A 3 -27.46 1.51 5.60
CA SER A 3 -27.39 1.46 4.13
C SER A 3 -25.97 1.64 3.60
N LEU A 4 -25.18 2.52 4.21
CA LEU A 4 -23.79 2.77 3.83
C LEU A 4 -22.90 1.55 4.08
N LEU A 5 -23.05 0.92 5.25
CA LEU A 5 -22.32 -0.32 5.58
C LEU A 5 -22.72 -1.49 4.68
N ALA A 6 -23.99 -1.53 4.24
CA ALA A 6 -24.44 -2.53 3.25
C ALA A 6 -23.75 -2.32 1.90
N THR A 7 -23.66 -1.07 1.41
CA THR A 7 -22.92 -0.74 0.18
C THR A 7 -21.42 -1.04 0.32
N ALA A 8 -20.80 -0.63 1.43
CA ALA A 8 -19.39 -0.93 1.71
C ALA A 8 -19.13 -2.44 1.84
N GLY A 9 -20.13 -3.21 2.29
CA GLY A 9 -20.08 -4.67 2.41
C GLY A 9 -20.43 -5.44 1.13
N ALA A 10 -20.75 -4.75 0.03
CA ALA A 10 -21.07 -5.40 -1.24
C ALA A 10 -19.89 -6.26 -1.72
N LYS A 11 -20.22 -7.46 -2.22
CA LYS A 11 -19.24 -8.38 -2.81
C LYS A 11 -18.94 -7.97 -4.25
N ALA A 12 -17.73 -8.28 -4.72
CA ALA A 12 -17.39 -8.15 -6.12
C ALA A 12 -18.21 -9.15 -6.96
N ASP A 13 -18.81 -8.65 -8.04
CA ASP A 13 -19.39 -9.50 -9.07
C ASP A 13 -18.26 -9.98 -9.99
N LEU A 14 -17.85 -11.24 -9.80
CA LEU A 14 -16.74 -11.87 -10.53
C LEU A 14 -17.27 -12.86 -11.57
N SER A 15 -16.74 -12.80 -12.78
CA SER A 15 -17.00 -13.74 -13.86
C SER A 15 -15.68 -14.33 -14.35
N GLN A 16 -15.42 -15.61 -14.09
CA GLN A 16 -14.22 -16.28 -14.61
C GLN A 16 -14.32 -16.46 -16.12
N TYR A 17 -13.30 -16.05 -16.87
CA TYR A 17 -13.17 -16.33 -18.29
C TYR A 17 -12.60 -17.74 -18.50
N ASN A 18 -13.22 -18.53 -19.37
CA ASN A 18 -12.67 -19.79 -19.86
C ASN A 18 -12.02 -19.55 -21.22
N GLU A 19 -10.80 -20.09 -21.43
CA GLU A 19 -9.96 -19.89 -22.62
C GLU A 19 -10.61 -20.33 -23.96
N GLU A 20 -11.74 -21.04 -23.92
CA GLU A 20 -12.46 -21.53 -25.12
C GLU A 20 -13.44 -20.51 -25.74
N VAL A 21 -13.66 -19.36 -25.09
CA VAL A 21 -14.54 -18.32 -25.62
C VAL A 21 -13.71 -17.08 -25.88
N GLU A 22 -13.33 -16.86 -27.15
CA GLU A 22 -12.97 -15.55 -27.65
C GLU A 22 -14.17 -14.62 -27.47
N CYS A 23 -14.34 -14.07 -26.28
CA CYS A 23 -15.20 -12.92 -26.03
C CYS A 23 -14.28 -11.72 -25.89
N SER A 24 -13.86 -11.20 -27.05
CA SER A 24 -13.43 -9.82 -27.26
C SER A 24 -14.59 -8.84 -27.04
N ASP A 25 -15.39 -9.05 -26.00
CA ASP A 25 -16.47 -8.13 -25.65
C ASP A 25 -16.01 -7.36 -24.42
N GLU A 26 -15.48 -6.17 -24.67
CA GLU A 26 -15.53 -5.03 -23.76
C GLU A 26 -16.99 -4.85 -23.31
N ARG A 27 -17.43 -5.64 -22.33
CA ARG A 27 -18.72 -5.42 -21.68
C ARG A 27 -18.58 -4.12 -20.92
N ASP A 28 -19.35 -3.12 -21.32
CA ASP A 28 -19.39 -1.83 -20.65
C ASP A 28 -19.55 -2.01 -19.13
N GLY A 29 -18.63 -1.43 -18.36
CA GLY A 29 -18.55 -1.57 -16.91
C GLY A 29 -17.94 -2.88 -16.38
N TRP A 30 -17.20 -3.64 -17.19
CA TRP A 30 -16.42 -4.80 -16.75
C TRP A 30 -14.93 -4.65 -17.09
N GLU A 31 -14.08 -4.89 -16.11
CA GLU A 31 -12.62 -4.93 -16.27
C GLU A 31 -12.08 -6.33 -16.05
N THR A 32 -11.02 -6.69 -16.78
CA THR A 32 -10.41 -8.01 -16.70
C THR A 32 -9.17 -7.96 -15.83
N ILE A 33 -9.09 -8.82 -14.83
CA ILE A 33 -7.93 -8.99 -13.96
C ILE A 33 -7.41 -10.42 -14.03
N VAL A 34 -6.12 -10.61 -13.79
CA VAL A 34 -5.50 -11.94 -13.69
C VAL A 34 -5.14 -12.20 -12.23
N MET A 35 -5.66 -13.28 -11.66
CA MET A 35 -5.41 -13.70 -10.28
C MET A 35 -5.17 -15.21 -10.24
N ASP A 36 -4.08 -15.64 -9.60
CA ASP A 36 -3.70 -17.06 -9.48
C ASP A 36 -3.68 -17.82 -10.82
N GLY A 37 -3.21 -17.15 -11.88
CA GLY A 37 -3.14 -17.73 -13.23
C GLY A 37 -4.49 -17.86 -13.95
N HIS A 38 -5.58 -17.32 -13.38
CA HIS A 38 -6.91 -17.30 -13.98
C HIS A 38 -7.34 -15.87 -14.28
N THR A 39 -8.09 -15.70 -15.36
CA THR A 39 -8.61 -14.41 -15.82
C THR A 39 -10.04 -14.22 -15.35
N TYR A 40 -10.31 -13.12 -14.65
CA TYR A 40 -11.63 -12.77 -14.11
C TYR A 40 -12.10 -11.43 -14.67
N GLY A 41 -13.36 -11.37 -15.10
CA GLY A 41 -14.08 -10.12 -15.31
C GLY A 41 -14.66 -9.63 -13.99
N VAL A 42 -14.53 -8.34 -13.74
CA VAL A 42 -14.97 -7.64 -12.54
C VAL A 42 -15.89 -6.51 -12.96
N ARG A 43 -17.10 -6.46 -12.41
CA ARG A 43 -18.02 -5.35 -12.67
C ARG A 43 -17.60 -4.10 -11.89
N THR A 44 -17.09 -3.07 -12.57
CA THR A 44 -16.52 -1.87 -11.95
C THR A 44 -17.56 -1.00 -11.25
N SER A 45 -18.77 -0.89 -11.80
CA SER A 45 -19.82 0.00 -11.26
C SER A 45 -20.17 -0.29 -9.79
N GLY A 46 -20.18 -1.57 -9.38
CA GLY A 46 -20.43 -1.94 -7.99
C GLY A 46 -19.23 -1.64 -7.07
N MET A 47 -18.03 -1.59 -7.64
CA MET A 47 -16.78 -1.33 -6.92
C MET A 47 -16.62 0.17 -6.66
N ASP A 48 -17.01 1.02 -7.60
CA ASP A 48 -17.02 2.47 -7.43
C ASP A 48 -17.98 2.88 -6.30
N GLU A 49 -19.19 2.31 -6.28
CA GLU A 49 -20.17 2.54 -5.20
C GLU A 49 -19.62 2.09 -3.83
N LYS A 50 -18.92 0.94 -3.80
CA LYS A 50 -18.25 0.43 -2.60
C LYS A 50 -17.12 1.37 -2.16
N GLY A 51 -16.30 1.86 -3.08
CA GLY A 51 -15.24 2.85 -2.83
C GLY A 51 -15.80 4.13 -2.24
N GLN A 52 -16.82 4.71 -2.88
CA GLN A 52 -17.51 5.90 -2.41
C GLN A 52 -18.13 5.71 -1.02
N ALA A 53 -18.63 4.49 -0.73
CA ALA A 53 -19.14 4.16 0.59
C ALA A 53 -18.05 4.19 1.67
N PHE A 54 -16.86 3.65 1.38
CA PHE A 54 -15.71 3.72 2.30
C PHE A 54 -15.18 5.15 2.47
N GLU A 55 -15.08 5.94 1.41
CA GLU A 55 -14.72 7.37 1.53
C GLU A 55 -15.72 8.12 2.42
N THR A 56 -17.01 7.83 2.29
CA THR A 56 -18.03 8.42 3.16
C THR A 56 -17.87 7.95 4.61
N LEU A 57 -17.48 6.69 4.85
CA LEU A 57 -17.15 6.19 6.19
C LEU A 57 -15.93 6.92 6.78
N VAL A 58 -14.90 7.22 5.98
CA VAL A 58 -13.74 8.04 6.40
C VAL A 58 -14.20 9.41 6.90
N ILE A 59 -15.07 10.09 6.13
CA ILE A 59 -15.62 11.40 6.49
C ILE A 59 -16.45 11.31 7.79
N TYR A 60 -17.32 10.30 7.91
CA TYR A 60 -18.13 10.16 9.13
C TYR A 60 -17.30 9.84 10.37
N CYS A 61 -16.32 8.94 10.26
CA CYS A 61 -15.47 8.57 11.39
C CYS A 61 -14.64 9.76 11.87
N SER A 62 -14.01 10.49 10.94
CA SER A 62 -13.22 11.70 11.27
C SER A 62 -14.08 12.81 11.87
N THR A 63 -15.29 13.02 11.36
CA THR A 63 -16.18 14.11 11.83
C THR A 63 -16.84 13.80 13.18
N LEU A 64 -17.25 12.55 13.41
CA LEU A 64 -17.99 12.16 14.62
C LEU A 64 -17.05 11.83 15.79
N GLY A 65 -15.83 11.38 15.52
CA GLY A 65 -14.85 10.97 16.52
C GLY A 65 -15.43 9.90 17.46
N PRO A 66 -15.46 10.13 18.79
CA PRO A 66 -15.97 9.13 19.75
C PRO A 66 -17.46 8.83 19.57
N ARG A 67 -18.24 9.73 18.94
CA ARG A 67 -19.67 9.49 18.66
C ARG A 67 -19.90 8.44 17.56
N PHE A 68 -18.86 8.03 16.85
CA PHE A 68 -18.92 6.94 15.87
C PHE A 68 -18.96 5.54 16.52
N ALA A 69 -18.75 5.44 17.85
CA ALA A 69 -18.67 4.16 18.57
C ALA A 69 -19.79 3.13 18.25
N PRO A 70 -21.06 3.52 18.05
CA PRO A 70 -22.11 2.56 17.67
C PRO A 70 -21.85 1.81 16.35
N PHE A 71 -21.02 2.37 15.48
CA PHE A 71 -20.68 1.82 14.16
C PHE A 71 -19.27 1.21 14.09
N LEU A 72 -18.47 1.33 15.16
CA LEU A 72 -17.07 0.89 15.18
C LEU A 72 -16.91 -0.60 14.82
N GLY A 73 -17.64 -1.49 15.52
CA GLY A 73 -17.59 -2.94 15.29
C GLY A 73 -18.01 -3.32 13.86
N PRO A 74 -19.21 -2.93 13.40
CA PRO A 74 -19.66 -3.20 12.04
C PRO A 74 -18.72 -2.64 10.95
N THR A 75 -18.15 -1.45 11.15
CA THR A 75 -17.18 -0.89 10.20
C THR A 75 -15.90 -1.72 10.16
N LEU A 76 -15.36 -2.15 11.31
CA LEU A 76 -14.17 -3.02 11.34
C LEU A 76 -14.42 -4.36 10.64
N GLU A 77 -15.58 -4.97 10.86
CA GLU A 77 -15.95 -6.25 10.25
C GLU A 77 -15.97 -6.17 8.71
N VAL A 78 -16.51 -5.09 8.15
CA VAL A 78 -16.57 -4.88 6.70
C VAL A 78 -15.22 -4.41 6.13
N MET A 79 -14.48 -3.58 6.87
CA MET A 79 -13.25 -2.94 6.39
C MET A 79 -12.05 -3.89 6.37
N LEU A 80 -11.85 -4.72 7.40
CA LEU A 80 -10.62 -5.52 7.54
C LEU A 80 -10.35 -6.47 6.35
N PRO A 81 -11.34 -7.20 5.81
CA PRO A 81 -11.15 -7.99 4.60
C PRO A 81 -10.82 -7.13 3.37
N CYS A 82 -11.35 -5.91 3.32
CA CYS A 82 -11.20 -5.01 2.18
C CYS A 82 -9.79 -4.40 2.05
N LEU A 83 -8.93 -4.50 3.08
CA LEU A 83 -7.51 -4.13 2.98
C LEU A 83 -6.74 -4.99 1.95
N ARG A 84 -7.25 -6.20 1.66
CA ARG A 84 -6.71 -7.14 0.67
C ARG A 84 -7.57 -7.21 -0.59
N PHE A 85 -8.36 -6.17 -0.85
CA PHE A 85 -9.29 -6.15 -1.97
C PHE A 85 -8.59 -5.69 -3.25
N TYR A 86 -7.94 -6.62 -3.95
CA TYR A 86 -7.14 -6.33 -5.15
C TYR A 86 -7.92 -5.80 -6.35
N PHE A 87 -9.26 -5.79 -6.29
CA PHE A 87 -10.12 -5.43 -7.42
C PHE A 87 -10.35 -3.92 -7.57
N HIS A 88 -10.00 -3.11 -6.56
CA HIS A 88 -10.20 -1.66 -6.61
C HIS A 88 -9.29 -0.94 -5.60
N GLU A 89 -8.36 -0.12 -6.08
CA GLU A 89 -7.37 0.56 -5.23
C GLU A 89 -8.00 1.57 -4.25
N GLY A 90 -8.95 2.39 -4.71
CA GLY A 90 -9.65 3.34 -3.85
C GLY A 90 -10.35 2.72 -2.63
N VAL A 91 -10.85 1.48 -2.76
CA VAL A 91 -11.40 0.73 -1.62
C VAL A 91 -10.30 0.42 -0.60
N ARG A 92 -9.15 -0.08 -1.05
CA ARG A 92 -8.02 -0.42 -0.17
C ARG A 92 -7.49 0.83 0.54
N GLU A 93 -7.36 1.93 -0.21
CA GLU A 93 -6.87 3.22 0.30
C GLU A 93 -7.82 3.78 1.38
N ALA A 94 -9.12 3.84 1.10
CA ALA A 94 -10.10 4.28 2.09
C ALA A 94 -10.15 3.36 3.33
N CYS A 95 -9.95 2.05 3.15
CA CYS A 95 -9.88 1.10 4.27
C CYS A 95 -8.66 1.33 5.16
N VAL A 96 -7.47 1.53 4.58
CA VAL A 96 -6.25 1.74 5.37
C VAL A 96 -6.29 3.09 6.10
N MET A 97 -6.83 4.14 5.46
CA MET A 97 -7.11 5.44 6.09
C MET A 97 -8.04 5.33 7.31
N LEU A 98 -9.03 4.44 7.26
CA LEU A 98 -9.98 4.24 8.35
C LEU A 98 -9.36 3.62 9.60
N VAL A 99 -8.28 2.84 9.48
CA VAL A 99 -7.72 2.07 10.60
C VAL A 99 -7.37 2.96 11.81
N PRO A 100 -6.50 4.00 11.69
CA PRO A 100 -6.18 4.85 12.83
C PRO A 100 -7.39 5.62 13.36
N MET A 101 -8.34 6.01 12.49
CA MET A 101 -9.55 6.71 12.89
C MET A 101 -10.47 5.85 13.76
N LEU A 102 -10.65 4.59 13.40
CA LEU A 102 -11.45 3.62 14.15
C LEU A 102 -10.77 3.26 15.48
N LEU A 103 -9.45 3.09 15.49
CA LEU A 103 -8.69 2.90 16.73
C LEU A 103 -8.83 4.12 17.67
N ALA A 104 -8.79 5.33 17.12
CA ALA A 104 -8.95 6.57 17.89
C ALA A 104 -10.36 6.69 18.45
N CYS A 105 -11.38 6.41 17.64
CA CYS A 105 -12.78 6.35 18.07
C CYS A 105 -12.97 5.35 19.23
N GLY A 106 -12.47 4.12 19.07
CA GLY A 106 -12.55 3.07 20.09
C GLY A 106 -11.86 3.49 21.38
N LYS A 107 -10.65 4.05 21.29
CA LYS A 107 -9.89 4.53 22.47
C LYS A 107 -10.63 5.63 23.22
N GLN A 108 -11.14 6.63 22.50
CA GLN A 108 -11.81 7.79 23.10
C GLN A 108 -13.20 7.46 23.67
N SER A 109 -13.89 6.47 23.09
CA SER A 109 -15.21 6.03 23.56
C SER A 109 -15.16 4.91 24.61
N GLY A 110 -13.98 4.36 24.90
CA GLY A 110 -13.84 3.18 25.77
C GLY A 110 -14.40 1.89 25.16
N THR A 111 -14.59 1.87 23.84
CA THR A 111 -15.13 0.71 23.09
C THR A 111 -14.06 0.03 22.22
N LEU A 112 -12.79 0.36 22.43
CA LEU A 112 -11.67 -0.21 21.67
C LEU A 112 -11.71 -1.74 21.75
N THR A 113 -11.88 -2.36 20.59
CA THR A 113 -11.88 -3.81 20.44
C THR A 113 -10.44 -4.32 20.40
N ASN A 114 -10.24 -5.60 20.10
CA ASN A 114 -8.91 -6.19 20.03
C ASN A 114 -8.07 -5.57 18.89
N GLN A 115 -7.30 -4.51 19.20
CA GLN A 115 -6.43 -3.81 18.27
C GLN A 115 -5.44 -4.74 17.55
N MET A 116 -5.11 -5.89 18.14
CA MET A 116 -4.24 -6.91 17.55
C MET A 116 -4.75 -7.39 16.19
N VAL A 117 -6.07 -7.41 15.96
CA VAL A 117 -6.65 -7.86 14.68
C VAL A 117 -6.31 -6.86 13.56
N ALA A 118 -6.42 -5.56 13.83
CA ALA A 118 -6.07 -4.52 12.85
C ALA A 118 -4.58 -4.54 12.53
N PHE A 119 -3.71 -4.63 13.53
CA PHE A 119 -2.26 -4.72 13.33
C PHE A 119 -1.84 -6.00 12.62
N HIS A 120 -2.45 -7.14 12.94
CA HIS A 120 -2.21 -8.39 12.22
C HIS A 120 -2.53 -8.25 10.74
N GLN A 121 -3.70 -7.65 10.42
CA GLN A 121 -4.13 -7.47 9.04
C GLN A 121 -3.21 -6.49 8.29
N LEU A 122 -2.81 -5.37 8.91
CA LEU A 122 -1.86 -4.43 8.31
C LEU A 122 -0.51 -5.09 8.01
N ILE A 123 0.07 -5.84 8.97
CA ILE A 123 1.35 -6.54 8.75
C ILE A 123 1.21 -7.58 7.65
N THR A 124 0.09 -8.29 7.60
CA THR A 124 -0.19 -9.25 6.53
C THR A 124 -0.21 -8.55 5.17
N CYS A 125 -0.89 -7.40 5.06
CA CYS A 125 -0.90 -6.61 3.83
C CYS A 125 0.51 -6.13 3.46
N ILE A 126 1.27 -5.56 4.40
CA ILE A 126 2.66 -5.12 4.18
C ILE A 126 3.52 -6.28 3.65
N ASN A 127 3.34 -7.49 4.18
CA ASN A 127 4.15 -8.64 3.79
C ASN A 127 3.86 -9.14 2.36
N THR A 128 2.67 -8.85 1.81
CA THR A 128 2.24 -9.34 0.49
C THR A 128 2.02 -8.23 -0.53
N GLU A 129 2.31 -6.98 -0.19
CA GLU A 129 2.07 -5.85 -1.08
C GLU A 129 3.16 -5.75 -2.15
N HIS A 130 2.74 -5.42 -3.37
CA HIS A 130 3.61 -5.29 -4.54
C HIS A 130 3.59 -3.88 -5.14
N ASP A 131 2.49 -3.15 -4.97
CA ASP A 131 2.38 -1.76 -5.39
C ASP A 131 3.05 -0.83 -4.38
N ALA A 132 4.00 -0.01 -4.84
CA ALA A 132 4.78 0.87 -3.98
C ALA A 132 3.92 2.03 -3.42
N THR A 133 2.92 2.50 -4.16
CA THR A 133 2.01 3.56 -3.72
C THR A 133 1.21 3.11 -2.50
N PHE A 134 0.55 1.96 -2.59
CA PHE A 134 -0.22 1.41 -1.48
C PHE A 134 0.67 0.91 -0.34
N LEU A 135 1.90 0.45 -0.65
CA LEU A 135 2.90 0.13 0.39
C LEU A 135 3.23 1.36 1.24
N ALA A 136 3.38 2.55 0.64
CA ALA A 136 3.56 3.80 1.37
C ALA A 136 2.38 4.07 2.32
N SER A 137 1.15 3.98 1.82
CA SER A 137 -0.07 4.13 2.62
C SER A 137 -0.12 3.16 3.80
N LEU A 138 0.22 1.87 3.58
CA LEU A 138 0.26 0.87 4.64
C LEU A 138 1.24 1.27 5.77
N TYR A 139 2.46 1.71 5.45
CA TYR A 139 3.43 2.15 6.47
C TYR A 139 3.02 3.43 7.17
N LYS A 140 2.51 4.41 6.41
CA LYS A 140 1.99 5.68 6.96
C LYS A 140 0.90 5.42 8.00
N TYR A 141 -0.15 4.69 7.61
CA TYR A 141 -1.31 4.47 8.48
C TYR A 141 -1.05 3.42 9.57
N PHE A 142 -0.08 2.50 9.38
CA PHE A 142 0.45 1.69 10.48
C PHE A 142 1.10 2.58 11.54
N THR A 143 1.93 3.54 11.12
CA THR A 143 2.61 4.48 12.03
C THR A 143 1.62 5.39 12.74
N GLU A 144 0.61 5.91 12.05
CA GLU A 144 -0.47 6.67 12.68
C GLU A 144 -1.25 5.83 13.69
N SER A 145 -1.55 4.57 13.34
CA SER A 145 -2.22 3.62 14.24
C SER A 145 -1.41 3.35 15.51
N LEU A 146 -0.08 3.21 15.39
CA LEU A 146 0.82 3.12 16.55
C LEU A 146 0.71 4.34 17.46
N ARG A 147 0.75 5.55 16.89
CA ARG A 147 0.62 6.79 17.68
C ARG A 147 -0.71 6.84 18.43
N VAL A 148 -1.80 6.42 17.78
CA VAL A 148 -3.13 6.36 18.40
C VAL A 148 -3.15 5.46 19.64
N ILE A 149 -2.54 4.27 19.58
CA ILE A 149 -2.54 3.33 20.71
C ILE A 149 -1.52 3.69 21.80
N GLY A 150 -0.65 4.68 21.57
CA GLY A 150 0.35 5.14 22.55
C GLY A 150 1.79 4.72 22.24
N GLY A 151 2.06 4.29 21.01
CA GLY A 151 3.39 3.88 20.53
C GLY A 151 3.59 2.36 20.50
N PRO A 152 4.79 1.91 20.11
CA PRO A 152 5.11 0.49 19.96
C PRO A 152 4.95 -0.32 21.25
N GLU A 153 5.19 0.29 22.41
CA GLU A 153 5.07 -0.37 23.72
C GLU A 153 3.66 -0.91 24.00
N ALA A 154 2.63 -0.35 23.34
CA ALA A 154 1.25 -0.83 23.42
C ALA A 154 0.98 -2.09 22.57
N LEU A 155 1.94 -2.54 21.75
CA LEU A 155 1.90 -3.79 21.01
C LEU A 155 2.74 -4.87 21.69
N SER A 156 2.29 -6.13 21.61
CA SER A 156 3.11 -7.25 22.07
C SER A 156 4.32 -7.46 21.16
N GLN A 157 5.38 -8.03 21.73
CA GLN A 157 6.66 -8.26 21.03
C GLN A 157 6.54 -9.11 19.77
N GLN A 158 5.50 -9.96 19.65
CA GLN A 158 5.26 -10.72 18.42
C GLN A 158 5.00 -9.79 17.22
N PHE A 159 4.27 -8.68 17.42
CA PHE A 159 3.92 -7.75 16.35
C PHE A 159 5.14 -6.92 15.94
N HIS A 160 6.03 -6.63 16.89
CA HIS A 160 7.31 -5.97 16.61
C HIS A 160 8.16 -6.84 15.68
N GLY A 161 8.39 -8.10 16.06
CA GLY A 161 9.14 -9.04 15.22
C GLY A 161 8.50 -9.24 13.83
N ALA A 162 7.17 -9.38 13.79
CA ALA A 162 6.44 -9.60 12.54
C ALA A 162 6.52 -8.41 11.57
N VAL A 163 6.34 -7.17 12.06
CA VAL A 163 6.46 -5.99 11.18
C VAL A 163 7.90 -5.79 10.72
N MET A 164 8.90 -6.03 11.57
CA MET A 164 10.32 -5.91 11.19
C MET A 164 10.71 -6.93 10.11
N GLU A 165 10.20 -8.15 10.20
CA GLU A 165 10.43 -9.18 9.18
C GLU A 165 9.73 -8.84 7.86
N ALA A 166 8.49 -8.35 7.91
CA ALA A 166 7.78 -7.88 6.73
C ALA A 166 8.52 -6.71 6.06
N THR A 167 9.04 -5.77 6.86
CA THR A 167 9.84 -4.64 6.36
C THR A 167 11.13 -5.08 5.71
N LYS A 168 11.87 -6.03 6.30
CA LYS A 168 13.07 -6.60 5.66
C LYS A 168 12.77 -7.18 4.28
N ARG A 169 11.66 -7.92 4.15
CA ARG A 169 11.25 -8.51 2.86
C ARG A 169 10.95 -7.44 1.82
N GLN A 170 10.21 -6.39 2.21
CA GLN A 170 9.89 -5.28 1.31
C GLN A 170 11.14 -4.52 0.87
N LEU A 171 12.05 -4.24 1.80
CA LEU A 171 13.34 -3.63 1.55
C LEU A 171 14.20 -4.47 0.58
N HIS A 172 14.25 -5.79 0.75
CA HIS A 172 14.91 -6.68 -0.20
C HIS A 172 14.27 -6.64 -1.59
N ALA A 173 12.94 -6.70 -1.67
CA ALA A 173 12.21 -6.66 -2.94
C ALA A 173 12.43 -5.35 -3.70
N ILE A 174 12.41 -4.20 -3.01
CA ILE A 174 12.72 -2.88 -3.59
C ILE A 174 14.17 -2.86 -4.09
N ALA A 175 15.13 -3.31 -3.29
CA ALA A 175 16.54 -3.33 -3.67
C ALA A 175 16.80 -4.20 -4.92
N ASP A 176 16.15 -5.35 -5.03
CA ASP A 176 16.29 -6.22 -6.19
C ASP A 176 15.68 -5.59 -7.45
N ARG A 177 14.51 -4.93 -7.34
CA ARG A 177 13.90 -4.18 -8.45
C ARG A 177 14.79 -3.02 -8.92
N ARG A 178 15.34 -2.23 -8.00
CA ARG A 178 16.28 -1.12 -8.31
C ARG A 178 17.53 -1.61 -9.03
N LYS A 179 18.17 -2.68 -8.54
CA LYS A 179 19.33 -3.28 -9.22
C LYS A 179 19.03 -3.72 -10.64
N VAL A 180 17.85 -4.34 -10.86
CA VAL A 180 17.43 -4.75 -12.20
C VAL A 180 17.23 -3.54 -13.11
N ARG A 181 16.60 -2.46 -12.62
CA ARG A 181 16.43 -1.21 -13.39
C ARG A 181 17.78 -0.53 -13.69
N ALA A 182 18.64 -0.37 -12.69
CA ALA A 182 19.97 0.20 -12.86
C ALA A 182 20.84 -0.59 -13.86
N ALA A 183 20.80 -1.93 -13.82
CA ALA A 183 21.53 -2.76 -14.77
C ALA A 183 21.01 -2.62 -16.22
N ARG A 184 19.71 -2.40 -16.40
CA ARG A 184 19.11 -2.11 -17.71
C ARG A 184 19.57 -0.76 -18.25
N VAL A 185 19.50 0.29 -17.41
CA VAL A 185 19.92 1.65 -17.78
C VAL A 185 21.42 1.69 -18.12
N ASN A 186 22.26 1.03 -17.33
CA ASN A 186 23.71 1.03 -17.54
C ASN A 186 24.18 0.08 -18.64
N GLY A 187 23.28 -0.65 -19.31
CA GLY A 187 23.62 -1.65 -20.34
C GLY A 187 24.45 -2.83 -19.81
N THR A 188 24.54 -3.00 -18.49
CA THR A 188 25.33 -4.07 -17.83
C THR A 188 24.50 -5.32 -17.56
N GLY A 189 23.22 -5.32 -17.94
CA GLY A 189 22.37 -6.50 -17.94
C GLY A 189 22.86 -7.59 -18.92
N GLY A 190 22.36 -8.81 -18.76
CA GLY A 190 22.76 -9.97 -19.58
C GLY A 190 22.61 -9.75 -21.10
N PRO A 191 23.09 -10.67 -21.95
CA PRO A 191 23.31 -10.45 -23.39
C PRO A 191 22.08 -9.99 -24.21
N MET A 192 20.85 -10.09 -23.68
CA MET A 192 19.65 -9.51 -24.28
C MET A 192 19.46 -8.00 -24.05
N SER A 193 20.00 -7.39 -22.98
CA SER A 193 19.82 -5.95 -22.70
C SER A 193 20.80 -5.06 -23.46
N MET A 194 21.85 -5.64 -24.05
CA MET A 194 22.84 -4.92 -24.87
C MET A 194 22.31 -4.55 -26.28
N SER A 195 21.22 -5.17 -26.72
CA SER A 195 20.77 -5.09 -28.14
C SER A 195 19.67 -4.07 -28.43
N MET A 196 19.06 -3.47 -27.42
CA MET A 196 18.03 -2.44 -27.59
C MET A 196 18.46 -1.24 -26.76
N GLY A 197 18.82 -0.13 -27.42
CA GLY A 197 18.97 1.14 -26.71
C GLY A 197 17.66 1.48 -26.00
N MET A 198 17.73 1.81 -24.72
CA MET A 198 16.56 2.18 -23.94
C MET A 198 16.05 3.54 -24.42
N GLY A 199 14.75 3.63 -24.72
CA GLY A 199 14.14 4.90 -25.13
C GLY A 199 14.08 5.89 -23.96
N GLU A 200 14.04 7.19 -24.28
CA GLU A 200 13.86 8.26 -23.28
C GLU A 200 12.57 8.08 -22.47
N TYR A 201 11.47 7.72 -23.15
CA TYR A 201 10.19 7.38 -22.51
C TYR A 201 10.28 6.21 -21.50
N ASP A 202 11.05 5.16 -21.82
CA ASP A 202 11.22 4.02 -20.90
C ASP A 202 12.00 4.43 -19.64
N ARG A 203 12.94 5.38 -19.79
CA ARG A 203 13.74 5.90 -18.67
C ARG A 203 12.89 6.76 -17.75
N ASP A 204 12.05 7.63 -18.30
CA ASP A 204 11.15 8.48 -17.53
C ASP A 204 10.14 7.66 -16.72
N GLU A 205 9.57 6.60 -17.32
CA GLU A 205 8.66 5.68 -16.61
C GLU A 205 9.37 4.97 -15.45
N MET A 206 10.60 4.49 -15.66
CA MET A 206 11.38 3.87 -14.58
C MET A 206 11.74 4.87 -13.48
N ALA A 207 11.99 6.13 -13.82
CA ALA A 207 12.29 7.18 -12.86
C ALA A 207 11.07 7.50 -11.98
N LEU A 208 9.88 7.58 -12.58
CA LEU A 208 8.62 7.74 -11.85
C LEU A 208 8.40 6.60 -10.84
N VAL A 209 8.66 5.36 -11.25
CA VAL A 209 8.54 4.20 -10.34
C VAL A 209 9.54 4.29 -9.18
N GLU A 210 10.77 4.76 -9.41
CA GLU A 210 11.74 4.97 -8.33
C GLU A 210 11.31 6.07 -7.36
N GLU A 211 10.74 7.16 -7.87
CA GLU A 211 10.18 8.24 -7.04
C GLU A 211 9.05 7.71 -6.13
N ILE A 212 8.13 6.90 -6.68
CA ILE A 212 7.06 6.25 -5.90
C ILE A 212 7.65 5.35 -4.80
N GLU A 213 8.68 4.56 -5.12
CA GLU A 213 9.38 3.75 -4.13
C GLU A 213 10.09 4.60 -3.05
N ASP A 214 10.60 5.78 -3.39
CA ASP A 214 11.24 6.68 -2.42
C ASP A 214 10.26 7.24 -1.40
N PHE A 215 9.02 7.55 -1.82
CA PHE A 215 7.93 7.89 -0.89
C PHE A 215 7.62 6.73 0.06
N ALA A 216 7.54 5.50 -0.46
CA ALA A 216 7.33 4.32 0.38
C ALA A 216 8.48 4.13 1.39
N LEU A 217 9.73 4.30 0.95
CA LEU A 217 10.92 4.21 1.81
C LEU A 217 10.93 5.30 2.90
N GLU A 218 10.43 6.50 2.61
CA GLU A 218 10.29 7.56 3.61
C GLU A 218 9.34 7.14 4.75
N ASP A 219 8.18 6.58 4.41
CA ASP A 219 7.22 6.10 5.40
C ASP A 219 7.69 4.85 6.15
N VAL A 220 8.47 3.98 5.51
CA VAL A 220 9.22 2.91 6.20
C VAL A 220 10.16 3.51 7.25
N GLY A 221 10.95 4.54 6.88
CA GLY A 221 11.86 5.22 7.79
C GLY A 221 11.14 5.79 9.01
N LYS A 222 10.04 6.52 8.79
CA LYS A 222 9.20 7.08 9.87
C LYS A 222 8.66 5.99 10.81
N MET A 223 8.23 4.86 10.24
CA MET A 223 7.76 3.71 11.01
C MET A 223 8.88 3.15 11.89
N LEU A 224 10.05 2.88 11.31
CA LEU A 224 11.21 2.33 12.02
C LEU A 224 11.67 3.23 13.17
N MET A 225 11.72 4.55 12.94
CA MET A 225 12.07 5.54 13.97
C MET A 225 11.12 5.52 15.17
N CYS A 226 9.86 5.11 14.97
CA CYS A 226 8.92 4.97 16.08
C CYS A 226 9.29 3.80 17.00
N PHE A 227 9.88 2.72 16.47
CA PHE A 227 10.34 1.56 17.24
C PHE A 227 11.72 1.78 17.86
N ASP A 228 12.69 2.21 17.05
CA ASP A 228 14.06 2.49 17.48
C ASP A 228 14.71 3.50 16.52
N PRO A 229 15.05 4.71 16.98
CA PRO A 229 15.75 5.71 16.17
C PRO A 229 17.12 5.25 15.64
N ASN A 230 17.72 4.21 16.23
CA ASN A 230 19.00 3.63 15.80
C ASN A 230 18.82 2.26 15.13
N HIS A 231 17.60 1.93 14.68
CA HIS A 231 17.32 0.62 14.11
C HIS A 231 18.22 0.34 12.88
N PRO A 232 18.88 -0.83 12.77
CA PRO A 232 19.79 -1.13 11.66
C PRO A 232 19.16 -1.04 10.27
N LEU A 233 17.83 -1.26 10.16
CA LEU A 233 17.13 -1.13 8.88
C LEU A 233 17.04 0.31 8.38
N LEU A 234 17.23 1.33 9.23
CA LEU A 234 17.31 2.73 8.78
C LEU A 234 18.50 2.94 7.84
N VAL A 235 19.63 2.27 8.12
CA VAL A 235 20.79 2.27 7.22
C VAL A 235 20.46 1.60 5.89
N ALA A 236 19.69 0.50 5.92
CA ALA A 236 19.25 -0.17 4.70
C ALA A 236 18.30 0.71 3.86
N VAL A 237 17.37 1.43 4.50
CA VAL A 237 16.49 2.40 3.83
C VAL A 237 17.29 3.50 3.14
N ALA A 238 18.29 4.08 3.82
CA ALA A 238 19.17 5.08 3.23
C ALA A 238 19.93 4.52 2.02
N GLY A 239 20.56 3.34 2.18
CA GLY A 239 21.31 2.70 1.09
C GLY A 239 20.45 2.29 -0.12
N MET A 240 19.13 2.14 0.02
CA MET A 240 18.24 1.89 -1.12
C MET A 240 18.09 3.10 -2.03
N ARG A 241 18.17 4.32 -1.48
CA ARG A 241 18.17 5.56 -2.28
C ARG A 241 19.40 5.61 -3.18
N ASP A 242 20.56 5.20 -2.64
CA ASP A 242 21.82 5.14 -3.39
C ASP A 242 21.86 4.03 -4.45
N LEU A 243 20.96 3.04 -4.38
CA LEU A 243 20.85 1.97 -5.37
C LEU A 243 20.02 2.37 -6.61
N GLY A 244 19.31 3.51 -6.55
CA GLY A 244 18.58 4.05 -7.69
C GLY A 244 19.52 4.46 -8.82
N PHE A 245 19.04 4.42 -10.06
CA PHE A 245 19.80 4.99 -11.19
C PHE A 245 19.53 6.49 -11.34
N ASN A 246 18.42 6.95 -10.77
CA ASN A 246 18.09 8.36 -10.67
C ASN A 246 18.70 8.94 -9.39
N THR A 247 20.02 8.89 -9.26
CA THR A 247 20.70 9.76 -8.29
C THR A 247 20.45 11.17 -8.79
N TYR A 248 19.74 12.01 -8.03
CA TYR A 248 19.68 13.44 -8.33
C TYR A 248 21.11 13.89 -8.63
N ASP A 249 21.38 14.26 -9.88
CA ASP A 249 22.58 14.99 -10.23
C ASP A 249 22.52 16.26 -9.41
N SER A 250 23.20 16.27 -8.27
CA SER A 250 23.63 17.49 -7.60
C SER A 250 24.81 18.11 -8.34
N ASP A 251 24.83 17.98 -9.68
CA ASP A 251 25.82 18.53 -10.59
C ASP A 251 25.23 19.75 -11.34
N GLU A 252 24.20 20.40 -10.80
CA GLU A 252 23.95 21.84 -11.00
C GLU A 252 24.70 22.65 -9.93
N ASP A 253 25.99 22.40 -9.76
CA ASP A 253 26.88 23.31 -9.04
C ASP A 253 28.28 23.23 -9.66
N GLY A 254 28.49 23.99 -10.74
CA GLY A 254 29.82 24.49 -11.06
C GLY A 254 30.28 24.33 -12.50
N GLU A 255 29.67 25.04 -13.44
CA GLU A 255 30.41 25.62 -14.59
C GLU A 255 29.81 26.99 -14.97
N GLU A 256 29.94 27.97 -14.07
CA GLU A 256 30.13 29.38 -14.48
C GLU A 256 31.55 29.79 -14.06
N GLU A 257 32.53 29.52 -14.91
CA GLU A 257 33.78 30.28 -14.98
C GLU A 257 34.48 29.95 -16.32
N GLU A 258 34.24 30.80 -17.33
CA GLU A 258 35.27 31.45 -18.16
C GLU A 258 34.66 32.55 -19.06
#